data_AF-A0A261D4M4-F1
#
_entry.id   AF-A0A261D4M4-F1
#
_cell.length_a   1.000
_cell.length_b   1.000
_cell.length_c   1.000
_cell.angle_alpha   90.00
_cell.angle_beta   90.00
_cell.angle_gamma   90.00
#
_symmetry.space_group_name_H-M   'P 1'
#
loop_
_entity.id
_entity.type
_entity.pdbx_description
1 polymer ?
#
loop_
_entity_poly.entity_id
_entity_poly.type
_entity_poly.pdbx_seq_one_letter_code
_entity_poly.pdbx_strand_id
1 'polypeptide(L)' 'MSAPQPAQAAGGPVLRAVDLQRMAWHMHHDEHMSWEQIATELEEPLAAIERMAAAYEQLTNDAAAEAQHTLF' A
#
# COMPACT_ATOMS: atom_id res chain seq x y z
N MET A 1 29.71 -6.57 -36.63
CA MET A 1 28.38 -7.24 -36.57
C MET A 1 27.84 -6.99 -35.18
N SER A 2 27.02 -5.96 -35.01
CA SER A 2 26.45 -5.58 -33.71
C SER A 2 25.19 -6.41 -33.46
N ALA A 3 25.16 -7.16 -32.36
CA ALA A 3 23.97 -7.86 -31.92
C ALA A 3 22.90 -6.85 -31.44
N PRO A 4 21.61 -7.03 -31.77
CA PRO A 4 20.55 -6.25 -31.14
C PRO A 4 20.42 -6.70 -29.69
N GLN A 5 20.78 -5.83 -28.76
CA GLN A 5 20.48 -6.04 -27.35
C GLN A 5 18.95 -6.06 -27.17
N PRO A 6 18.39 -7.06 -26.48
CA PRO A 6 16.96 -7.11 -26.25
C PRO A 6 16.56 -5.89 -25.43
N ALA A 7 15.56 -5.16 -25.94
CA ALA A 7 14.89 -4.11 -25.21
C ALA A 7 14.55 -4.64 -23.82
N GLN A 8 15.22 -4.10 -22.81
CA GLN A 8 14.80 -4.29 -21.44
C GLN A 8 13.42 -3.65 -21.34
N ALA A 9 12.41 -4.52 -21.37
CA ALA A 9 11.03 -4.15 -21.14
C ALA A 9 11.00 -3.30 -19.88
N ALA A 10 10.42 -2.11 -20.01
CA ALA A 10 10.08 -1.21 -18.92
C ALA A 10 9.11 -1.94 -17.98
N GLY A 11 9.66 -2.77 -17.12
CA GLY A 11 9.01 -3.37 -15.98
C GLY A 11 9.76 -2.87 -14.76
N GLY A 12 9.54 -1.61 -14.41
CA GLY A 12 9.91 -1.13 -13.08
C GLY A 12 9.30 -2.07 -12.04
N PRO A 13 9.90 -2.24 -10.85
CA PRO A 13 9.32 -3.08 -9.82
C PRO A 13 7.91 -2.55 -9.57
N VAL A 14 6.91 -3.31 -10.01
CA VAL A 14 5.52 -3.07 -9.62
C VAL A 14 5.53 -3.34 -8.14
N LEU A 15 5.72 -2.28 -7.35
CA LEU A 15 5.50 -2.31 -5.91
C LEU A 15 4.16 -3.00 -5.74
N ARG A 16 4.16 -4.15 -5.07
CA ARG A 16 2.93 -4.91 -4.94
C ARG A 16 1.96 -4.02 -4.18
N ALA A 17 0.67 -4.11 -4.48
CA ALA A 17 -0.36 -3.33 -3.81
C ALA A 17 -0.19 -3.35 -2.27
N VAL A 18 0.26 -4.49 -1.72
CA VAL A 18 0.58 -4.69 -0.29
C VAL A 18 1.74 -3.80 0.21
N ASP A 19 2.80 -3.62 -0.59
CA ASP A 19 3.94 -2.78 -0.23
C ASP A 19 3.56 -1.30 -0.25
N LEU A 20 2.79 -0.88 -1.27
CA LEU A 20 2.16 0.44 -1.34
C LEU A 20 1.26 0.70 -0.13
N GLN A 21 0.46 -0.29 0.27
CA GLN A 21 -0.43 -0.22 1.43
C GLN A 21 0.33 0.00 2.72
N ARG A 22 1.42 -0.75 2.93
CA ARG A 22 2.29 -0.62 4.09
C ARG A 22 2.97 0.74 4.12
N MET A 23 3.42 1.23 2.97
CA MET A 23 4.09 2.54 2.86
C MET A 23 3.10 3.68 3.14
N ALA A 24 1.89 3.61 2.57
CA ALA A 24 0.81 4.56 2.82
C ALA A 24 0.42 4.60 4.32
N TRP A 25 0.26 3.43 4.94
CA TRP A 25 -0.06 3.32 6.36
C TRP A 25 1.06 3.88 7.24
N HIS A 26 2.32 3.61 6.90
CA HIS A 26 3.46 4.16 7.62
C HIS A 26 3.53 5.68 7.49
N MET A 27 3.38 6.25 6.29
CA MET A 27 3.35 7.70 6.10
C MET A 27 2.19 8.37 6.86
N HIS A 28 1.01 7.75 6.89
CA HIS A 28 -0.12 8.31 7.64
C HIS A 28 0.14 8.32 9.15
N HIS A 29 0.72 7.25 9.70
CA HIS A 29 0.90 7.10 11.14
C HIS A 29 2.20 7.70 11.69
N ASP A 30 3.29 7.67 10.94
CA ASP A 30 4.62 8.13 11.36
C ASP A 30 4.84 9.60 10.98
N GLU A 31 4.40 9.99 9.77
CA GLU A 31 4.57 11.35 9.25
C GLU A 31 3.33 12.24 9.44
N HIS A 32 2.24 11.68 9.99
CA HIS A 32 0.95 12.37 10.16
C HIS A 32 0.41 13.03 8.87
N MET A 33 0.77 12.50 7.70
CA MET A 33 0.27 12.98 6.42
C MET A 33 -1.19 12.60 6.20
N SER A 34 -1.90 13.41 5.40
CA SER A 34 -3.27 13.08 4.98
C SER A 34 -3.25 12.05 3.83
N TRP A 35 -4.33 11.28 3.71
CA TRP A 35 -4.49 10.33 2.61
C TRP A 35 -4.42 10.98 1.22
N GLU A 36 -4.81 12.24 1.08
CA GLU A 36 -4.67 13.02 -0.17
C GLU A 36 -3.21 13.31 -0.53
N GLN A 37 -2.39 13.66 0.46
CA GLN A 37 -0.96 13.87 0.27
C GLN A 37 -0.28 12.55 -0.09
N ILE A 38 -0.62 11.48 0.62
CA ILE A 38 -0.09 10.14 0.35
C ILE A 38 -0.51 9.64 -1.04
N ALA A 39 -1.75 9.86 -1.47
CA ALA A 39 -2.22 9.52 -2.81
C ALA A 39 -1.44 10.27 -3.90
N THR A 40 -1.16 11.56 -3.67
CA THR A 40 -0.33 12.37 -4.56
C THR A 40 1.10 11.82 -4.63
N GLU A 41 1.68 11.46 -3.49
CA GLU A 41 3.07 11.03 -3.39
C GLU A 41 3.30 9.59 -3.86
N LEU A 42 2.26 8.77 -3.82
CA LEU A 42 2.25 7.43 -4.40
C LEU A 42 1.83 7.41 -5.87
N GLU A 43 1.46 8.57 -6.43
CA GLU A 43 0.84 8.71 -7.76
C GLU A 43 -0.38 7.80 -7.97
N GLU A 44 -1.07 7.46 -6.88
CA GLU A 44 -2.22 6.57 -6.86
C GLU A 44 -3.53 7.36 -6.67
N PRO A 45 -4.68 6.88 -7.18
CA PRO A 45 -5.95 7.52 -6.95
C PRO A 45 -6.31 7.51 -5.46
N LEU A 46 -6.79 8.64 -4.92
CA LEU A 46 -7.26 8.73 -3.54
C LEU A 46 -8.26 7.60 -3.21
N ALA A 47 -9.20 7.31 -4.11
CA ALA A 47 -10.17 6.23 -3.93
C ALA A 47 -9.54 4.83 -3.81
N ALA A 48 -8.36 4.61 -4.39
CA ALA A 48 -7.61 3.35 -4.23
C ALA A 48 -6.97 3.29 -2.84
N ILE A 49 -6.33 4.39 -2.41
CA ILE A 49 -5.75 4.54 -1.07
C ILE A 49 -6.81 4.41 0.03
N GLU A 50 -7.99 5.03 -0.13
CA GLU A 50 -9.12 4.92 0.80
C GLU A 50 -9.65 3.48 0.90
N ARG A 51 -9.84 2.78 -0.23
CA ARG A 51 -10.22 1.36 -0.22
C ARG A 51 -9.18 0.50 0.50
N MET A 52 -7.92 0.80 0.28
CA MET A 52 -6.79 0.10 0.88
C MET A 52 -6.72 0.35 2.38
N ALA A 53 -6.92 1.58 2.83
CA ALA A 53 -7.00 1.93 4.24
C ALA A 53 -8.19 1.23 4.92
N ALA A 54 -9.38 1.27 4.32
CA ALA A 54 -10.57 0.60 4.84
C ALA A 54 -10.38 -0.94 4.93
N ALA A 55 -9.74 -1.56 3.94
CA ALA A 55 -9.42 -2.98 3.98
C ALA A 55 -8.43 -3.32 5.10
N TYR A 56 -7.43 -2.46 5.35
CA TYR A 56 -6.46 -2.67 6.41
C TYR A 56 -7.06 -2.44 7.80
N GLU A 57 -7.96 -1.46 7.94
CA GLU A 57 -8.73 -1.23 9.16
C GLU A 57 -9.63 -2.42 9.49
N GLN A 58 -10.35 -2.97 8.50
CA GLN A 58 -11.13 -4.20 8.68
C GLN A 58 -10.25 -5.38 9.11
N LEU A 59 -9.11 -5.59 8.47
CA LEU A 59 -8.17 -6.65 8.83
C LEU A 59 -7.65 -6.48 10.27
N THR A 60 -7.36 -5.25 10.68
CA THR A 60 -6.87 -4.93 12.03
C THR A 60 -7.98 -5.09 13.06
N ASN A 61 -9.20 -4.70 12.72
CA ASN A 61 -10.37 -4.85 13.58
C ASN A 61 -10.77 -6.32 13.76
N ASP A 62 -10.70 -7.12 12.70
CA ASP A 62 -10.91 -8.57 12.75
C ASP A 62 -9.80 -9.25 13.57
N ALA A 63 -8.53 -8.88 13.37
CA ALA A 63 -7.42 -9.39 14.18
C ALA A 63 -7.55 -8.98 15.66
N ALA A 64 -8.02 -7.76 15.95
CA ALA A 64 -8.29 -7.30 17.30
C ALA A 64 -9.48 -8.05 17.92
N ALA A 65 -10.53 -8.32 17.14
CA ALA A 65 -11.69 -9.11 17.57
C ALA A 65 -11.30 -10.56 17.89
N GLU A 66 -10.47 -11.21 17.06
CA GLU A 66 -9.92 -12.54 17.34
C GLU A 66 -9.03 -12.54 18.59
N ALA A 67 -8.18 -11.53 18.76
CA ALA A 67 -7.34 -11.40 19.95
C ALA A 67 -8.18 -11.26 21.23
N GLN A 68 -9.30 -10.53 21.16
CA GLN A 68 -10.23 -10.37 22.27
C GLN A 68 -10.99 -11.67 22.59
N HIS A 69 -11.33 -12.45 21.57
CA HIS A 69 -11.97 -13.77 21.72
C HIS A 69 -11.06 -14.84 22.31
N THR A 70 -9.74 -14.64 22.25
CA THR A 70 -8.74 -15.58 22.80
C THR A 70 -8.45 -15.34 24.29
N LEU A 71 -8.93 -14.23 24.86
CA LEU A 71 -8.70 -13.85 26.26
C LEU A 71 -9.83 -14.25 27.23
N PHE A 72 -10.83 -14.99 26.77
CA PHE A 72 -11.91 -15.57 27.59
C PHE A 72 -11.88 -17.09 27.54
#